data_AF-A0A7V2CIV1-F1
#
_entry.id   AF-A0A7V2CIV1-F1
#
_cell.length_a   1.000
_cell.length_b   1.000
_cell.length_c   1.000
_cell.angle_alpha   90.00
_cell.angle_beta   90.00
_cell.angle_gamma   90.00
#
_symmetry.space_group_name_H-M   'P 1'
#
loop_
_entity.id
_entity.type
_entity.pdbx_description
1 polymer ?
#
loop_
_entity_poly.entity_id
_entity_poly.type
_entity_poly.pdbx_seq_one_letter_code
_entity_poly.pdbx_strand_id
1 'polypeptide(L)'
;DERGRPYKVTRNGRLYFHPAGPALTDVWNVPFLSTVSRERVNYPSQKPLALLERIVLASSNPGDLVADFFCGSGTTLVAAQRLGRKWMGCDVSERAVKLARRRMAEARSAYQMTLWASKTGPSVQHSP
;
A
#
# COMPACT_ATOMS: atom_id res chain seq x y z
N ASP A 1 -22.79 -21.16 13.71
CA ASP A 1 -23.04 -22.29 14.63
C ASP A 1 -23.68 -21.72 15.89
N GLU A 2 -23.79 -22.46 16.99
CA GLU A 2 -24.31 -21.95 18.28
C GLU A 2 -23.52 -20.74 18.83
N ARG A 3 -22.30 -20.52 18.30
CA ARG A 3 -21.43 -19.37 18.62
C ARG A 3 -21.50 -18.25 17.57
N GLY A 4 -22.49 -18.28 16.67
CA GLY A 4 -22.68 -17.27 15.63
C GLY A 4 -21.67 -17.33 14.46
N ARG A 5 -20.77 -18.31 14.41
CA ARG A 5 -19.78 -18.39 13.31
C ARG A 5 -20.46 -18.76 11.99
N PRO A 6 -20.26 -18.01 10.90
CA PRO A 6 -20.82 -18.35 9.61
C PRO A 6 -20.15 -19.61 9.04
N TYR A 7 -20.96 -20.53 8.50
CA TYR A 7 -20.47 -21.77 7.88
C TYR A 7 -21.34 -22.20 6.71
N LYS A 8 -20.79 -23.02 5.81
CA LYS A 8 -21.49 -23.72 4.74
C LYS A 8 -21.54 -25.21 5.05
N VAL A 9 -22.70 -25.83 4.89
CA VAL A 9 -22.83 -27.30 5.00
C VAL A 9 -22.33 -27.95 3.72
N THR A 10 -21.47 -28.95 3.85
CA THR A 10 -20.90 -29.75 2.76
C THR A 10 -21.13 -31.23 3.05
N ARG A 11 -20.88 -32.10 2.06
CA ARG A 11 -20.95 -33.57 2.23
C ARG A 11 -20.02 -34.10 3.33
N ASN A 12 -18.93 -33.38 3.63
CA ASN A 12 -17.92 -33.75 4.61
C ASN A 12 -18.05 -32.98 5.94
N GLY A 13 -19.18 -32.29 6.17
CA GLY A 13 -19.42 -31.52 7.39
C GLY A 13 -19.49 -30.01 7.17
N ARG A 14 -19.14 -29.22 8.19
CA ARG A 14 -19.27 -27.76 8.19
C ARG A 14 -17.96 -27.09 7.75
N LEU A 15 -18.01 -26.32 6.67
CA LEU A 15 -16.93 -25.43 6.24
C LEU A 15 -17.14 -24.05 6.87
N TYR A 16 -16.24 -23.64 7.77
CA TYR A 16 -16.31 -22.33 8.41
C TYR A 16 -15.65 -21.26 7.54
N PHE A 17 -16.26 -20.08 7.47
CA PHE A 17 -15.65 -18.94 6.79
C PHE A 17 -14.68 -18.22 7.73
N HIS A 18 -13.56 -17.75 7.17
CA HIS A 18 -12.64 -16.91 7.93
C HIS A 18 -13.32 -15.57 8.26
N PRO A 19 -13.26 -15.08 9.51
CA PRO A 19 -13.97 -13.86 9.92
C PRO A 19 -13.47 -12.60 9.17
N ALA A 20 -12.23 -12.61 8.68
CA ALA A 20 -11.69 -11.54 7.84
C ALA A 20 -12.16 -11.58 6.37
N GLY A 21 -13.04 -12.52 6.02
CA GLY A 21 -13.56 -12.69 4.66
C GLY A 21 -12.81 -13.74 3.83
N PRO A 22 -13.15 -13.86 2.54
CA PRO A 22 -12.53 -14.84 1.65
C PRO A 22 -11.04 -14.54 1.43
N ALA A 23 -10.27 -15.58 1.16
CA ALA A 23 -8.88 -15.43 0.74
C ALA A 23 -8.81 -14.67 -0.60
N LEU A 24 -7.71 -13.94 -0.81
CA LEU A 24 -7.44 -13.27 -2.07
C LEU A 24 -7.31 -14.31 -3.21
N THR A 25 -8.00 -14.07 -4.32
CA THR A 25 -7.92 -14.90 -5.54
C THR A 25 -6.74 -14.49 -6.42
N ASP A 26 -6.49 -15.20 -7.51
CA ASP A 26 -5.46 -14.89 -8.52
C ASP A 26 -5.95 -13.94 -9.63
N VAL A 27 -7.26 -13.82 -9.83
CA VAL A 27 -7.87 -12.84 -10.76
C VAL A 27 -8.32 -11.60 -10.01
N TRP A 28 -7.77 -10.44 -10.39
CA TRP A 28 -8.06 -9.15 -9.74
C TRP A 28 -8.70 -8.14 -10.70
N ASN A 29 -9.85 -7.60 -10.29
CA ASN A 29 -10.45 -6.44 -10.96
C ASN A 29 -9.83 -5.15 -10.43
N VAL A 30 -8.90 -4.57 -11.19
CA VAL A 30 -8.31 -3.26 -10.89
C VAL A 30 -8.48 -2.36 -12.12
N PRO A 31 -9.12 -1.19 -12.00
CA PRO A 31 -9.31 -0.30 -13.13
C PRO A 31 -7.96 0.20 -13.64
N PHE A 32 -7.84 0.33 -14.96
CA PHE A 32 -6.68 0.97 -15.57
C PHE A 32 -6.66 2.46 -15.24
N LEU A 33 -5.49 3.08 -15.43
CA LEU A 33 -5.32 4.49 -15.17
C LEU A 33 -5.94 5.33 -16.31
N SER A 34 -7.08 5.97 -16.08
CA SER A 34 -7.72 6.86 -17.07
C SER A 34 -6.92 8.14 -17.29
N THR A 35 -7.22 8.86 -18.38
CA THR A 35 -6.57 10.14 -18.74
C THR A 35 -6.85 11.26 -17.74
N VAL A 36 -8.01 11.25 -17.10
CA VAL A 36 -8.45 12.25 -16.11
C VAL A 36 -8.12 11.86 -14.66
N SER A 37 -7.42 10.74 -14.46
CA SER A 37 -7.12 10.24 -13.12
C SER A 37 -6.19 11.19 -12.36
N ARG A 38 -6.52 11.51 -11.11
CA ARG A 38 -5.72 12.38 -10.23
C ARG A 38 -4.33 11.81 -9.90
N GLU A 39 -4.17 10.48 -9.94
CA GLU A 39 -2.86 9.87 -9.69
C GLU A 39 -1.95 9.88 -10.93
N ARG A 40 -2.45 10.29 -12.11
CA ARG A 40 -1.69 10.28 -13.35
C ARG A 40 -0.54 11.29 -13.32
N VAL A 41 0.65 10.83 -13.70
CA VAL A 41 1.86 11.66 -13.74
C VAL A 41 2.52 11.73 -15.13
N ASN A 42 1.73 11.49 -16.18
CA ASN A 42 2.19 11.55 -17.58
C ASN A 42 3.40 10.64 -17.87
N TYR A 43 3.40 9.42 -17.30
CA TYR A 43 4.31 8.34 -17.67
C TYR A 43 3.54 7.27 -18.46
N PRO A 44 4.00 6.86 -19.66
CA PRO A 44 3.20 6.05 -20.58
C PRO A 44 2.66 4.73 -19.99
N SER A 45 3.49 4.04 -19.21
CA SER A 45 3.21 2.70 -18.68
C SER A 45 2.88 2.70 -17.17
N GLN A 46 2.49 3.86 -16.62
CA GLN A 46 2.15 4.01 -15.20
C GLN A 46 1.09 2.97 -14.79
N LYS A 47 1.42 2.17 -13.77
CA LYS A 47 0.48 1.24 -13.15
C LYS A 47 -0.42 1.96 -12.13
N PRO A 48 -1.69 1.53 -11.96
CA PRO A 48 -2.59 2.07 -10.94
C PRO A 48 -2.06 1.82 -9.53
N LEU A 49 -2.16 2.79 -8.63
CA LEU A 49 -1.63 2.65 -7.27
C LEU A 49 -2.30 1.51 -6.48
N ALA A 50 -3.61 1.32 -6.64
CA ALA A 50 -4.37 0.28 -5.95
C ALA A 50 -3.83 -1.14 -6.22
N LEU A 51 -3.30 -1.38 -7.42
CA LEU A 51 -2.66 -2.65 -7.76
C LEU A 51 -1.39 -2.86 -6.93
N LEU A 52 -0.53 -1.84 -6.85
CA LEU A 52 0.75 -1.95 -6.16
C LEU A 52 0.57 -1.97 -4.64
N GLU A 53 -0.39 -1.21 -4.09
CA GLU A 53 -0.73 -1.27 -2.66
C GLU A 53 -1.20 -2.68 -2.27
N ARG A 54 -2.03 -3.33 -3.10
CA ARG A 54 -2.44 -4.73 -2.87
C ARG A 54 -1.25 -5.68 -2.86
N ILE A 55 -0.35 -5.59 -3.84
CA ILE A 55 0.84 -6.45 -3.93
C ILE A 55 1.75 -6.27 -2.71
N VAL A 56 2.03 -5.02 -2.32
CA VAL A 56 2.88 -4.71 -1.17
C VAL A 56 2.27 -5.22 0.13
N LEU A 57 0.96 -5.04 0.34
CA LEU A 57 0.27 -5.56 1.53
C LEU A 57 0.31 -7.10 1.61
N ALA A 58 0.17 -7.78 0.47
CA ALA A 58 0.18 -9.24 0.43
C ALA A 58 1.58 -9.86 0.60
N SER A 59 2.65 -9.09 0.34
CA SER A 59 4.01 -9.63 0.17
C SER A 59 5.05 -9.05 1.12
N SER A 60 4.65 -8.18 2.07
CA SER A 60 5.58 -7.53 3.00
C SER A 60 4.89 -7.08 4.28
N ASN A 61 5.67 -6.86 5.34
CA ASN A 61 5.24 -6.22 6.58
C ASN A 61 5.67 -4.74 6.63
N PRO A 62 5.03 -3.91 7.47
CA PRO A 62 5.53 -2.57 7.77
C PRO A 62 7.00 -2.60 8.21
N GLY A 63 7.82 -1.67 7.69
CA GLY A 63 9.26 -1.60 7.97
C GLY A 63 10.15 -2.42 7.01
N ASP A 64 9.58 -3.39 6.28
CA ASP A 64 10.33 -4.18 5.29
C ASP A 64 10.83 -3.30 4.13
N LEU A 65 11.85 -3.78 3.43
CA LEU A 65 12.38 -3.16 2.21
C LEU A 65 11.65 -3.70 0.97
N VAL A 66 11.05 -2.80 0.19
CA VAL A 66 10.50 -3.10 -1.13
C VAL A 66 11.44 -2.58 -2.21
N ALA A 67 11.90 -3.43 -3.12
CA ALA A 67 12.80 -3.07 -4.22
C ALA A 67 12.09 -3.18 -5.58
N ASP A 68 12.26 -2.18 -6.45
CA ASP A 68 11.75 -2.17 -7.83
C ASP A 68 12.83 -1.68 -8.81
N PHE A 69 13.38 -2.60 -9.61
CA PHE A 69 14.49 -2.32 -10.55
C PHE A 69 14.03 -1.82 -11.93
N PHE A 70 12.71 -1.66 -12.12
CA PHE A 70 12.10 -1.10 -13.33
C PHE A 70 11.04 -0.08 -12.92
N CYS A 71 11.40 0.79 -11.98
CA CYS A 71 10.42 1.51 -11.19
C CYS A 71 9.58 2.51 -12.00
N GLY A 72 10.03 2.93 -13.19
CA GLY A 72 9.27 3.73 -14.13
C GLY A 72 8.71 5.00 -13.49
N SER A 73 7.38 5.10 -13.43
CA SER A 73 6.71 6.22 -12.77
C SER A 73 6.90 6.26 -11.25
N GLY A 74 7.50 5.25 -10.63
CA GLY A 74 7.71 5.13 -9.18
C GLY A 74 6.49 4.66 -8.40
N THR A 75 5.47 4.05 -9.03
CA THR A 75 4.22 3.70 -8.35
C THR A 75 4.43 2.69 -7.21
N THR A 76 5.30 1.69 -7.41
CA THR A 76 5.67 0.72 -6.37
C THR A 76 6.29 1.39 -5.15
N LEU A 77 7.19 2.35 -5.37
CA LEU A 77 7.87 3.10 -4.32
C LEU A 77 6.88 3.97 -3.52
N VAL A 78 5.94 4.63 -4.23
CA VAL A 78 4.86 5.39 -3.59
C VAL A 78 3.98 4.49 -2.73
N ALA A 79 3.58 3.32 -3.24
CA ALA A 79 2.81 2.34 -2.47
C ALA A 79 3.56 1.89 -1.21
N ALA A 80 4.83 1.52 -1.36
CA ALA A 80 5.69 1.12 -0.25
C ALA A 80 5.77 2.21 0.83
N GLN A 81 6.05 3.47 0.45
CA GLN A 81 6.16 4.59 1.39
C GLN A 81 4.85 4.89 2.12
N ARG A 82 3.72 4.87 1.42
CA ARG A 82 2.39 5.07 2.01
C ARG A 82 2.05 3.99 3.02
N LEU A 83 2.42 2.75 2.70
CA LEU A 83 2.20 1.58 3.55
C LEU A 83 3.26 1.44 4.64
N GLY A 84 4.18 2.39 4.80
CA GLY A 84 5.20 2.36 5.87
C GLY A 84 6.29 1.31 5.66
N ARG A 85 6.60 0.98 4.40
CA ARG A 85 7.78 0.17 4.02
C ARG A 85 8.94 1.09 3.65
N LYS A 86 10.17 0.61 3.85
CA LYS A 86 11.35 1.18 3.21
C LYS A 86 11.31 0.82 1.73
N TRP A 87 11.98 1.59 0.89
CA TRP A 87 11.97 1.32 -0.54
C TRP A 87 13.32 1.61 -1.18
N MET A 88 13.58 0.90 -2.27
CA MET A 88 14.69 1.13 -3.18
C MET A 88 14.16 0.99 -4.60
N GLY A 89 14.57 1.87 -5.50
CA GLY A 89 14.22 1.70 -6.90
C GLY A 89 15.28 2.24 -7.84
N CYS A 90 15.39 1.60 -8.98
CA CYS A 90 16.18 2.08 -10.11
C CYS A 90 15.39 1.93 -11.41
N ASP A 91 15.85 2.64 -12.42
CA ASP A 91 15.37 2.54 -13.80
C ASP A 91 16.49 3.02 -14.70
N VAL A 92 16.61 2.46 -15.90
CA VAL A 92 17.59 2.90 -16.90
C VAL A 92 17.25 4.29 -17.46
N SER A 93 15.98 4.68 -17.41
CA SER A 93 15.50 5.94 -17.92
C SER A 93 15.72 7.07 -16.92
N GLU A 94 16.53 8.06 -17.29
CA GLU A 94 16.73 9.28 -16.49
C GLU A 94 15.38 10.00 -16.22
N ARG A 95 14.47 9.99 -17.20
CA ARG A 95 13.11 10.55 -17.05
C ARG A 95 12.33 9.82 -15.97
N ALA A 96 12.41 8.48 -15.93
CA ALA A 96 11.76 7.67 -14.89
C ALA A 96 12.30 8.03 -13.51
N VAL A 97 13.62 8.03 -13.35
CA VAL A 97 14.29 8.34 -12.07
C VAL A 97 13.94 9.74 -11.57
N LYS A 98 13.98 10.76 -12.43
CA LYS A 98 13.57 12.14 -12.09
C LYS A 98 12.12 12.20 -11.62
N LEU A 99 11.22 11.54 -12.34
CA LEU A 99 9.79 11.51 -12.01
C LEU A 99 9.52 10.77 -10.70
N ALA A 100 10.08 9.57 -10.53
CA ALA A 100 9.95 8.78 -9.31
C ALA A 100 10.46 9.56 -8.11
N ARG A 101 11.65 10.18 -8.20
CA ARG A 101 12.22 11.03 -7.13
C ARG A 101 11.27 12.15 -6.73
N ARG A 102 10.68 12.87 -7.70
CA ARG A 102 9.70 13.95 -7.41
C ARG A 102 8.50 13.40 -6.64
N ARG A 103 7.93 12.28 -7.10
CA ARG A 103 6.78 11.65 -6.44
C ARG A 103 7.11 11.17 -5.03
N MET A 104 8.33 10.68 -4.78
CA MET A 104 8.75 10.25 -3.45
C MET A 104 8.89 11.41 -2.46
N ALA A 105 9.26 12.61 -2.94
CA ALA A 105 9.27 13.82 -2.12
C ALA A 105 7.85 14.31 -1.79
N GLU A 106 6.89 14.12 -2.69
CA GLU A 106 5.48 14.52 -2.50
C GLU A 106 4.66 13.48 -1.71
N ALA A 107 5.06 12.20 -1.76
CA ALA A 107 4.35 11.13 -1.10
C ALA A 107 4.47 11.27 0.43
N ARG A 108 3.35 11.42 1.12
CA ARG A 108 3.36 11.39 2.60
C ARG A 108 3.58 9.96 3.08
N SER A 109 4.53 9.77 3.99
CA SER A 109 4.71 8.49 4.69
C SER A 109 3.72 8.38 5.84
N ALA A 110 3.03 7.25 5.98
CA ALA A 110 2.24 6.96 7.17
C ALA A 110 3.09 7.01 8.46
N TYR A 111 4.38 6.67 8.35
CA TYR A 111 5.33 6.67 9.46
C TYR A 111 5.56 8.06 10.06
N GLN A 112 5.56 9.12 9.23
CA GLN A 112 5.69 10.50 9.71
C GLN A 112 4.44 10.99 10.43
N MET A 113 3.25 10.53 10.04
CA MET A 113 2.00 10.88 10.72
C MET A 113 1.91 10.25 12.12
N THR A 114 2.34 8.99 12.29
CA THR A 114 2.36 8.32 13.60
C THR A 114 3.36 8.98 14.55
N LEU A 115 4.57 9.32 14.05
CA LEU A 115 5.57 10.04 14.84
C LEU A 115 5.14 11.45 15.21
N TRP A 116 4.47 12.19 14.32
CA TRP A 116 3.95 13.52 14.61
C TRP A 116 2.78 13.48 15.61
N ALA A 117 1.83 12.57 15.44
CA ALA A 117 0.70 12.39 16.37
C ALA A 117 1.14 11.95 17.77
N SER A 118 2.24 11.20 17.88
CA SER A 118 2.82 10.81 19.18
C SER A 118 3.55 11.94 19.92
N LYS A 119 3.85 13.08 19.25
CA LYS A 119 4.56 14.22 19.84
C LYS A 119 3.65 15.28 20.46
N THR A 120 2.33 15.14 20.35
CA THR A 120 1.35 15.97 21.09
C THR A 120 0.86 15.21 22.32
N GLY A 121 1.71 15.10 23.34
CA GLY A 121 1.30 14.71 24.70
C GLY A 121 0.78 15.92 25.48
N PRO A 122 -0.07 15.73 26.52
CA PRO A 122 -0.63 16.84 27.28
C PRO A 122 0.50 17.62 27.97
N SER A 123 0.48 18.94 27.78
CA SER A 123 1.29 19.89 28.54
C SER A 123 1.03 19.71 30.03
N VAL A 124 2.00 19.14 30.75
CA VAL A 124 2.00 19.12 32.21
C VAL A 124 2.24 20.57 32.66
N GLN A 125 1.19 21.21 33.16
CA GLN A 125 1.32 22.48 33.87
C GLN A 125 2.04 22.21 35.18
N HIS A 126 3.29 22.66 35.30
CA HIS A 126 3.90 22.89 36.59
C HIS A 126 3.45 24.27 37.08
N SER A 127 2.54 24.27 38.05
CA SER A 127 2.27 25.45 38.87
C SER A 127 3.41 25.65 39.88
N PRO A 128 3.75 26.91 40.22
CA PRO A 128 4.91 27.27 41.06
C PRO A 128 4.78 26.79 42.51
#